data_AF-A0AAN1TVP6-F1
#
_entry.id   AF-A0AAN1TVP6-F1
#
_cell.length_a   1.000
_cell.length_b   1.000
_cell.length_c   1.000
_cell.angle_alpha   90.00
_cell.angle_beta   90.00
_cell.angle_gamma   90.00
#
_symmetry.space_group_name_H-M   'P 1'
#
loop_
_entity.id
_entity.type
_entity.pdbx_description
1 polymer ?
#
loop_
_entity_poly.entity_id
_entity_poly.type
_entity_poly.pdbx_seq_one_letter_code
_entity_poly.pdbx_strand_id
1 'polypeptide(L)'
;MKLWLPGIITLLIAFNAQAENYRVVYSPSLALEVYIDNVVSKAPDDWCKETLPLRIVSGKSKDSAVLTTFLPRVGTLLANQCGLLDELPWQMTNKEGGVLASGSASKLQNWRPIVMADATASASDSNAAPLDLSRPANSTPLQHFDLPSGCHFRTAWDENARTLFIPDVSKQQCSPDGWAEGKSELTLATADHPTPVAVTFYQGYPIANLTIPDSKLEVIAANNQRMIVTRPDTPDSWLVLPFDARQHVWRFNGALLIKMDKNAAQQDADAVKSRVDTLRSQWAPYFMPQQKVNVLLIDTLHADLVDPAIGAWRNIN
;
A
#
# COMPACT_ATOMS: atom_id res chain seq x y z
N MET A 1 -35.48 28.99 -61.43
CA MET A 1 -35.25 29.22 -59.99
C MET A 1 -36.42 28.57 -59.25
N LYS A 2 -36.32 27.76 -58.20
CA LYS A 2 -35.26 27.07 -57.45
C LYS A 2 -36.02 25.97 -56.69
N LEU A 3 -35.57 24.72 -56.74
CA LEU A 3 -36.16 23.59 -56.01
C LEU A 3 -35.96 23.73 -54.49
N TRP A 4 -36.91 23.24 -53.70
CA TRP A 4 -36.70 22.98 -52.27
C TRP A 4 -37.30 21.61 -51.88
N LEU A 5 -36.44 20.72 -51.40
CA LEU A 5 -36.72 19.44 -50.77
C LEU A 5 -36.06 19.50 -49.38
N PRO A 6 -36.79 19.36 -48.25
CA PRO A 6 -36.15 19.16 -46.96
C PRO A 6 -35.94 17.66 -46.73
N GLY A 7 -34.67 17.26 -46.68
CA GLY A 7 -34.25 15.91 -46.29
C GLY A 7 -34.34 15.71 -44.77
N ILE A 8 -35.00 14.63 -44.37
CA ILE A 8 -35.16 14.18 -42.99
C ILE A 8 -33.82 13.62 -42.50
N ILE A 9 -33.27 14.17 -41.41
CA ILE A 9 -32.12 13.64 -40.69
C ILE A 9 -32.61 12.56 -39.73
N THR A 10 -32.26 11.31 -39.98
CA THR A 10 -32.44 10.18 -39.06
C THR A 10 -31.38 10.25 -37.96
N LEU A 11 -31.80 10.59 -36.74
CA LEU A 11 -30.97 10.59 -35.54
C LEU A 11 -30.81 9.15 -35.03
N LEU A 12 -29.63 8.56 -35.23
CA LEU A 12 -29.23 7.29 -34.60
C LEU A 12 -28.93 7.52 -33.12
N ILE A 13 -29.80 7.04 -32.24
CA ILE A 13 -29.56 7.05 -30.78
C ILE A 13 -28.70 5.83 -30.46
N ALA A 14 -27.41 6.04 -30.17
CA ALA A 14 -26.55 5.02 -29.61
C ALA A 14 -26.93 4.81 -28.13
N PHE A 15 -27.46 3.63 -27.79
CA PHE A 15 -27.64 3.22 -26.40
C PHE A 15 -26.27 2.97 -25.79
N ASN A 16 -25.80 3.90 -24.96
CA ASN A 16 -24.69 3.64 -24.06
C ASN A 16 -25.19 2.63 -23.01
N ALA A 17 -24.71 1.39 -23.04
CA ALA A 17 -24.85 0.47 -21.92
C ALA A 17 -24.14 1.09 -20.71
N GLN A 18 -24.91 1.71 -19.82
CA GLN A 18 -24.41 2.23 -18.56
C GLN A 18 -24.09 1.02 -17.69
N ALA A 19 -22.86 0.91 -17.20
CA ALA A 19 -22.48 -0.12 -16.25
C ALA A 19 -23.32 0.05 -14.97
N GLU A 20 -24.10 -0.97 -14.59
CA GLU A 20 -25.02 -0.90 -13.44
C GLU A 20 -24.27 -1.36 -12.18
N ASN A 21 -24.58 -0.79 -11.02
CA ASN A 21 -24.09 -1.29 -9.74
C ASN A 21 -25.02 -2.41 -9.26
N TYR A 22 -24.55 -3.65 -9.27
CA TYR A 22 -25.36 -4.81 -8.90
C TYR A 22 -25.27 -5.08 -7.40
N ARG A 23 -26.38 -4.88 -6.69
CA ARG A 23 -26.51 -5.28 -5.28
C ARG A 23 -26.68 -6.80 -5.17
N VAL A 24 -25.59 -7.50 -4.90
CA VAL A 24 -25.56 -8.97 -4.87
C VAL A 24 -25.99 -9.55 -3.53
N VAL A 25 -25.79 -8.82 -2.42
CA VAL A 25 -26.22 -9.26 -1.08
C VAL A 25 -26.84 -8.10 -0.33
N TYR A 26 -27.90 -8.40 0.42
CA TYR A 26 -28.49 -7.50 1.39
C TYR A 26 -28.71 -8.23 2.72
N SER A 27 -28.22 -7.65 3.81
CA SER A 27 -28.46 -8.13 5.18
C SER A 27 -29.28 -7.10 5.94
N PRO A 28 -30.61 -7.30 6.09
CA PRO A 28 -31.46 -6.39 6.85
C PRO A 28 -31.04 -6.27 8.32
N SER A 29 -30.66 -7.40 8.95
CA SER A 29 -30.32 -7.44 10.38
C SER A 29 -29.03 -6.69 10.72
N LEU A 30 -28.05 -6.69 9.81
CA LEU A 30 -26.81 -5.93 9.96
C LEU A 30 -26.86 -4.56 9.28
N ALA A 31 -27.92 -4.27 8.52
CA ALA A 31 -28.04 -3.13 7.63
C ALA A 31 -26.83 -2.98 6.68
N LEU A 32 -26.35 -4.10 6.13
CA LEU A 32 -25.24 -4.13 5.18
C LEU A 32 -25.75 -4.45 3.78
N GLU A 33 -25.26 -3.72 2.79
CA GLU A 33 -25.51 -3.96 1.37
C GLU A 33 -24.18 -4.21 0.66
N VAL A 34 -24.11 -5.23 -0.19
CA VAL A 34 -22.90 -5.55 -0.97
C VAL A 34 -23.18 -5.32 -2.43
N TYR A 35 -22.32 -4.55 -3.06
CA TYR A 35 -22.38 -4.19 -4.47
C TYR A 35 -21.16 -4.74 -5.21
N ILE A 36 -21.43 -5.21 -6.43
CA ILE A 36 -20.42 -5.37 -7.47
C ILE A 36 -20.65 -4.21 -8.43
N ASP A 37 -19.66 -3.33 -8.52
CA ASP A 37 -19.77 -2.12 -9.32
C ASP A 37 -19.41 -2.38 -10.79
N ASN A 38 -20.02 -1.61 -11.68
CA ASN A 38 -19.74 -1.61 -13.11
C ASN A 38 -19.93 -2.97 -13.81
N VAL A 39 -21.02 -3.68 -13.52
CA VAL A 39 -21.33 -4.94 -14.22
C VAL A 39 -22.13 -4.69 -15.50
N VAL A 40 -21.89 -5.54 -16.50
CA VAL A 40 -22.66 -5.53 -17.76
C VAL A 40 -24.09 -6.01 -17.52
N SER A 41 -24.26 -7.02 -16.66
CA SER A 41 -25.56 -7.48 -16.20
C SER A 41 -25.47 -8.16 -14.83
N LYS A 42 -26.62 -8.57 -14.29
CA LYS A 42 -26.75 -9.26 -12.99
C LYS A 42 -26.48 -10.76 -13.08
N ALA A 43 -26.33 -11.30 -14.30
CA ALA A 43 -26.04 -12.72 -14.52
C ALA A 43 -24.65 -13.08 -13.98
N PRO A 44 -24.47 -14.24 -13.31
CA PRO A 44 -23.17 -14.68 -12.80
C PRO A 44 -22.03 -14.57 -13.81
N ASP A 45 -22.27 -14.94 -15.06
CA ASP A 45 -21.25 -14.93 -16.11
C ASP A 45 -20.67 -13.53 -16.40
N ASP A 46 -21.42 -12.46 -16.14
CA ASP A 46 -21.00 -11.08 -16.42
C ASP A 46 -20.13 -10.46 -15.33
N TRP A 47 -20.07 -11.09 -14.15
CA TRP A 47 -19.26 -10.61 -13.03
C TRP A 47 -18.33 -11.68 -12.44
N CYS A 48 -18.50 -12.96 -12.78
CA CYS A 48 -17.70 -14.06 -12.25
C CYS A 48 -16.24 -13.97 -12.71
N LYS A 49 -15.34 -13.73 -11.76
CA LYS A 49 -13.89 -13.60 -11.95
C LYS A 49 -13.16 -14.17 -10.73
N GLU A 50 -11.88 -14.50 -10.90
CA GLU A 50 -11.01 -14.98 -9.81
C GLU A 50 -10.90 -13.96 -8.66
N THR A 51 -10.77 -12.68 -9.02
CA THR A 51 -10.79 -11.56 -8.07
C THR A 51 -12.01 -10.68 -8.34
N LEU A 52 -12.88 -10.52 -7.34
CA LEU A 52 -14.11 -9.74 -7.46
C LEU A 52 -14.15 -8.63 -6.39
N PRO A 53 -13.90 -7.36 -6.78
CA PRO A 53 -13.98 -6.24 -5.86
C PRO A 53 -15.42 -6.01 -5.37
N LEU A 54 -15.57 -5.78 -4.07
CA LEU A 54 -16.86 -5.52 -3.43
C LEU A 54 -16.90 -4.14 -2.78
N ARG A 55 -18.01 -3.45 -2.95
CA ARG A 55 -18.35 -2.27 -2.15
C ARG A 55 -19.43 -2.63 -1.14
N ILE A 56 -19.13 -2.45 0.15
CA ILE A 56 -20.00 -2.82 1.27
C ILE A 56 -20.52 -1.53 1.90
N VAL A 57 -21.80 -1.23 1.69
CA VAL A 57 -22.43 -0.04 2.27
C VAL A 57 -23.04 -0.41 3.61
N SER A 58 -22.62 0.28 4.66
CA SER A 58 -23.18 0.14 5.99
C SER A 58 -24.21 1.21 6.30
N GLY A 59 -25.41 0.74 6.64
CA GLY A 59 -26.53 1.58 7.03
C GLY A 59 -26.66 1.85 8.52
N LYS A 60 -25.89 1.15 9.37
CA LYS A 60 -25.97 1.27 10.83
C LYS A 60 -24.60 1.17 11.52
N SER A 61 -23.85 0.09 11.27
CA SER A 61 -22.54 -0.12 11.92
C SER A 61 -21.48 0.80 11.35
N LYS A 62 -20.74 1.52 12.19
CA LYS A 62 -19.54 2.27 11.78
C LYS A 62 -18.26 1.51 12.08
N ASP A 63 -18.36 0.20 12.34
CA ASP A 63 -17.27 -0.65 12.81
C ASP A 63 -17.01 -1.77 11.80
N SER A 64 -15.74 -1.94 11.41
CA SER A 64 -15.29 -2.95 10.45
C SER A 64 -15.39 -4.39 10.99
N ALA A 65 -15.38 -4.58 12.32
CA ALA A 65 -15.44 -5.89 12.98
C ALA A 65 -16.73 -6.66 12.65
N VAL A 66 -17.79 -5.96 12.20
CA VAL A 66 -19.02 -6.59 11.69
C VAL A 66 -18.73 -7.52 10.51
N LEU A 67 -17.67 -7.25 9.74
CA LEU A 67 -17.30 -8.03 8.57
C LEU A 67 -16.74 -9.41 8.92
N THR A 68 -16.20 -9.61 10.13
CA THR A 68 -15.57 -10.88 10.57
C THR A 68 -16.51 -12.07 10.47
N THR A 69 -17.80 -11.87 10.72
CA THR A 69 -18.82 -12.93 10.62
C THR A 69 -19.65 -12.85 9.34
N PHE A 70 -19.63 -11.69 8.68
CA PHE A 70 -20.44 -11.42 7.50
C PHE A 70 -19.76 -11.87 6.20
N LEU A 71 -18.50 -11.45 5.96
CA LEU A 71 -17.77 -11.77 4.73
C LEU A 71 -17.60 -13.27 4.47
N PRO A 72 -17.39 -14.14 5.48
CA PRO A 72 -17.34 -15.58 5.23
C PRO A 72 -18.59 -16.15 4.55
N ARG A 73 -19.76 -15.62 4.90
CA ARG A 73 -21.04 -16.05 4.31
C ARG A 73 -21.22 -15.49 2.91
N VAL A 74 -20.84 -14.23 2.71
CA VAL A 74 -20.87 -13.57 1.39
C VAL A 74 -19.93 -14.29 0.43
N GLY A 75 -18.67 -14.53 0.82
CA GLY A 75 -17.70 -15.22 -0.01
C GLY A 75 -18.12 -16.63 -0.39
N THR A 76 -18.70 -17.38 0.55
CA THR A 76 -19.26 -18.71 0.25
C THR A 76 -20.43 -18.63 -0.74
N LEU A 77 -21.35 -17.68 -0.56
CA LEU A 77 -22.49 -17.49 -1.47
C LEU A 77 -22.05 -17.10 -2.88
N LEU A 78 -21.07 -16.21 -3.00
CA LEU A 78 -20.54 -15.78 -4.29
C LEU A 78 -19.75 -16.89 -4.98
N ALA A 79 -18.92 -17.64 -4.22
CA ALA A 79 -18.16 -18.77 -4.77
C ALA A 79 -19.06 -19.91 -5.24
N ASN A 80 -20.22 -20.11 -4.63
CA ASN A 80 -21.22 -21.08 -5.11
C ASN A 80 -21.85 -20.69 -6.45
N GLN A 81 -21.89 -19.39 -6.77
CA GLN A 81 -22.39 -18.87 -8.05
C GLN A 81 -21.27 -18.68 -9.08
N CYS A 82 -20.05 -18.48 -8.61
CA CYS A 82 -18.85 -18.28 -9.41
C CYS A 82 -17.73 -19.20 -8.91
N GLY A 83 -17.61 -20.38 -9.53
CA GLY A 83 -16.61 -21.37 -9.12
C GLY A 83 -15.15 -20.90 -9.28
N LEU A 84 -14.92 -19.88 -10.10
CA LEU A 84 -13.61 -19.26 -10.33
C LEU A 84 -13.16 -18.36 -9.17
N LEU A 85 -14.09 -17.89 -8.33
CA LEU A 85 -13.79 -16.87 -7.33
C LEU A 85 -12.83 -17.38 -6.26
N ASP A 86 -11.73 -16.66 -6.07
CA ASP A 86 -10.68 -16.95 -5.09
C ASP A 86 -10.36 -15.75 -4.17
N GLU A 87 -10.57 -14.51 -4.61
CA GLU A 87 -10.28 -13.30 -3.82
C GLU A 87 -11.38 -12.23 -3.92
N LEU A 88 -11.64 -11.58 -2.78
CA LEU A 88 -12.58 -10.48 -2.60
C LEU A 88 -11.86 -9.27 -1.96
N PRO A 89 -11.26 -8.39 -2.76
CA PRO A 89 -10.92 -7.04 -2.30
C PRO A 89 -12.22 -6.34 -1.90
N TRP A 90 -12.24 -5.66 -0.77
CA TRP A 90 -13.45 -5.00 -0.28
C TRP A 90 -13.18 -3.61 0.26
N GLN A 91 -14.20 -2.75 0.11
CA GLN A 91 -14.25 -1.43 0.70
C GLN A 91 -15.59 -1.26 1.42
N MET A 92 -15.54 -0.85 2.68
CA MET A 92 -16.71 -0.53 3.48
C MET A 92 -16.95 0.98 3.47
N THR A 93 -18.18 1.41 3.20
CA THR A 93 -18.58 2.83 3.19
C THR A 93 -19.81 3.07 4.07
N ASN A 94 -20.07 4.31 4.47
CA ASN A 94 -21.37 4.73 4.99
C ASN A 94 -22.37 4.98 3.82
N LYS A 95 -23.62 5.34 4.14
CA LYS A 95 -24.65 5.63 3.13
C LYS A 95 -24.33 6.87 2.29
N GLU A 96 -23.56 7.79 2.85
CA GLU A 96 -23.13 9.03 2.21
C GLU A 96 -21.91 8.83 1.29
N GLY A 97 -21.38 7.60 1.20
CA GLY A 97 -20.22 7.24 0.37
C GLY A 97 -18.86 7.44 1.05
N GLY A 98 -18.81 7.91 2.29
CA GLY A 98 -17.58 8.03 3.07
C GLY A 98 -17.03 6.67 3.46
N VAL A 99 -15.74 6.45 3.23
CA VAL A 99 -15.07 5.17 3.45
C VAL A 99 -14.82 4.93 4.95
N LEU A 100 -15.13 3.72 5.41
CA LEU A 100 -15.09 3.28 6.82
C LEU A 100 -14.04 2.19 7.09
N ALA A 101 -13.76 1.32 6.13
CA ALA A 101 -12.61 0.40 6.14
C ALA A 101 -12.30 -0.13 4.73
N SER A 102 -11.11 -0.69 4.52
CA SER A 102 -10.78 -1.48 3.33
C SER A 102 -9.90 -2.69 3.66
N GLY A 103 -9.89 -3.67 2.78
CA GLY A 103 -9.10 -4.88 2.95
C GLY A 103 -9.36 -5.93 1.89
N SER A 104 -9.04 -7.18 2.21
CA SER A 104 -9.30 -8.33 1.34
C SER A 104 -9.86 -9.52 2.11
N ALA A 105 -10.41 -10.50 1.39
CA ALA A 105 -10.82 -11.79 1.91
C ALA A 105 -10.62 -12.84 0.80
N SER A 106 -10.07 -14.01 1.12
CA SER A 106 -9.78 -15.04 0.10
C SER A 106 -10.29 -16.41 0.48
N LYS A 107 -10.54 -17.25 -0.54
CA LYS A 107 -11.00 -18.63 -0.37
C LYS A 107 -10.06 -19.45 0.50
N LEU A 108 -8.75 -19.28 0.29
CA LEU A 108 -7.69 -19.96 1.04
C LEU A 108 -7.72 -19.60 2.54
N GLN A 109 -8.18 -18.38 2.88
CA GLN A 109 -8.38 -17.93 4.26
C GLN A 109 -9.84 -18.07 4.73
N ASN A 110 -10.63 -18.93 4.08
CA ASN A 110 -12.06 -19.14 4.36
C ASN A 110 -12.86 -17.83 4.35
N TRP A 111 -12.52 -16.93 3.44
CA TRP A 111 -13.17 -15.63 3.24
C TRP A 111 -13.15 -14.74 4.48
N ARG A 112 -12.21 -14.97 5.41
CA ARG A 112 -12.03 -14.10 6.58
C ARG A 112 -11.49 -12.74 6.12
N PRO A 113 -12.06 -11.61 6.62
CA PRO A 113 -11.52 -10.29 6.32
C PRO A 113 -10.12 -10.13 6.89
N ILE A 114 -9.23 -9.59 6.07
CA ILE A 114 -7.97 -8.98 6.46
C ILE A 114 -8.17 -7.49 6.27
N VAL A 115 -8.28 -6.75 7.38
CA VAL A 115 -8.46 -5.29 7.36
C VAL A 115 -7.10 -4.64 7.11
N MET A 116 -6.97 -3.92 6.01
CA MET A 116 -5.74 -3.23 5.61
C MET A 116 -5.74 -1.76 6.05
N ALA A 117 -6.90 -1.12 6.00
CA ALA A 117 -7.09 0.23 6.51
C ALA A 117 -8.44 0.34 7.23
N ASP A 118 -8.43 0.97 8.39
CA ASP A 118 -9.56 1.08 9.30
C ASP A 118 -9.56 2.48 9.94
N ALA A 119 -10.63 3.25 9.71
CA ALA A 119 -10.85 4.53 10.37
C ALA A 119 -11.99 4.45 11.40
N THR A 120 -12.37 3.23 11.80
CA THR A 120 -13.41 2.96 12.79
C THR A 120 -12.84 2.86 14.21
N ALA A 121 -13.71 2.75 15.20
CA ALA A 121 -13.31 2.59 16.61
C ALA A 121 -12.58 1.26 16.90
N SER A 122 -12.63 0.28 15.99
CA SER A 122 -11.93 -1.01 16.10
C SER A 122 -10.54 -1.01 15.48
N ALA A 123 -10.10 0.15 14.97
CA ALA A 123 -8.75 0.31 14.47
C ALA A 123 -7.71 0.01 15.57
N SER A 124 -6.74 -0.82 15.21
CA SER A 124 -5.52 -1.13 15.97
C SER A 124 -4.35 -0.34 15.40
N ASP A 125 -3.24 -0.25 16.13
CA ASP A 125 -2.01 0.41 15.65
C ASP A 125 -1.50 -0.14 14.29
N SER A 126 -1.91 -1.36 13.91
CA SER A 126 -1.49 -2.01 12.65
C SER A 126 -2.36 -1.70 11.44
N ASN A 127 -3.59 -1.20 11.64
CA ASN A 127 -4.56 -0.96 10.58
C ASN A 127 -5.29 0.38 10.71
N ALA A 128 -5.01 1.17 11.75
CA ALA A 128 -5.50 2.53 11.90
C ALA A 128 -4.96 3.42 10.78
N ALA A 129 -5.77 3.62 9.74
CA ALA A 129 -5.43 4.43 8.58
C ALA A 129 -6.64 5.27 8.15
N PRO A 130 -6.48 6.57 7.85
CA PRO A 130 -7.56 7.39 7.31
C PRO A 130 -7.93 6.91 5.90
N LEU A 131 -9.23 6.82 5.63
CA LEU A 131 -9.77 6.13 4.46
C LEU A 131 -10.28 7.02 3.33
N ASP A 132 -10.14 8.32 3.50
CA ASP A 132 -10.22 9.25 2.39
C ASP A 132 -8.79 9.46 1.91
N LEU A 133 -8.57 9.32 0.59
CA LEU A 133 -7.34 9.58 -0.17
C LEU A 133 -6.10 9.65 0.72
N SER A 134 -5.26 8.59 0.70
CA SER A 134 -3.93 8.56 1.34
C SER A 134 -3.39 9.98 1.45
N ARG A 135 -3.40 10.53 2.67
CA ARG A 135 -3.25 11.98 2.86
C ARG A 135 -1.93 12.43 2.22
N PRO A 136 -1.79 13.71 1.82
CA PRO A 136 -0.49 14.22 1.46
C PRO A 136 0.53 13.86 2.52
N ALA A 137 1.65 13.34 2.06
CA ALA A 137 2.77 13.00 2.89
C ALA A 137 3.28 14.25 3.60
N ASN A 138 3.74 14.10 4.84
CA ASN A 138 4.37 15.20 5.54
C ASN A 138 5.57 15.71 4.73
N SER A 139 5.58 17.01 4.43
CA SER A 139 6.63 17.70 3.68
C SER A 139 7.56 18.53 4.58
N THR A 140 7.39 18.43 5.89
CA THR A 140 8.28 19.09 6.86
C THR A 140 9.70 18.56 6.68
N PRO A 141 10.70 19.44 6.47
CA PRO A 141 12.09 19.02 6.34
C PRO A 141 12.54 18.23 7.57
N LEU A 142 13.29 17.16 7.32
CA LEU A 142 13.88 16.36 8.39
C LEU A 142 14.92 17.18 9.14
N GLN A 143 14.99 16.97 10.46
CA GLN A 143 16.00 17.60 11.28
C GLN A 143 17.38 17.08 10.91
N HIS A 144 18.35 17.98 10.90
CA HIS A 144 19.77 17.69 10.66
C HIS A 144 20.51 17.74 11.98
N PHE A 145 21.44 16.79 12.16
CA PHE A 145 22.20 16.63 13.39
C PHE A 145 23.68 16.50 13.06
N ASP A 146 24.49 17.41 13.59
CA ASP A 146 25.94 17.38 13.47
C ASP A 146 26.55 16.52 14.57
N LEU A 147 27.45 15.63 14.18
CA LEU A 147 28.19 14.77 15.09
C LEU A 147 29.53 15.41 15.47
N PRO A 148 30.08 15.12 16.65
CA PRO A 148 31.43 15.55 17.03
C PRO A 148 32.52 15.06 16.07
N SER A 149 32.27 13.94 15.38
CA SER A 149 33.11 13.46 14.29
C SER A 149 33.09 14.38 13.07
N GLY A 150 32.25 15.42 13.00
CA GLY A 150 32.15 16.32 11.86
C GLY A 150 31.34 15.76 10.69
N CYS A 151 30.63 14.66 10.91
CA CYS A 151 29.64 14.13 9.99
C CYS A 151 28.24 14.56 10.42
N HIS A 152 27.28 14.51 9.51
CA HIS A 152 25.90 14.82 9.83
C HIS A 152 24.95 13.72 9.38
N PHE A 153 23.82 13.64 10.05
CA PHE A 153 22.74 12.72 9.72
C PHE A 153 21.40 13.43 9.82
N ARG A 154 20.35 12.80 9.27
CA ARG A 154 19.00 13.34 9.25
C ARG A 154 18.00 12.28 9.65
N THR A 155 17.09 12.65 10.54
CA THR A 155 15.96 11.81 10.94
C THR A 155 14.84 12.71 11.46
N ALA A 156 13.62 12.15 11.53
CA ALA A 156 12.52 12.88 12.14
C ALA A 156 12.62 12.81 13.67
N TRP A 157 12.55 13.97 14.30
CA TRP A 157 12.60 14.14 15.75
C TRP A 157 11.59 15.19 16.17
N ASP A 158 10.76 14.91 17.17
CA ASP A 158 9.75 15.84 17.68
C ASP A 158 9.97 16.18 19.16
N GLU A 159 9.23 17.16 19.67
CA GLU A 159 9.34 17.64 21.05
C GLU A 159 8.95 16.58 22.10
N ASN A 160 8.24 15.52 21.69
CA ASN A 160 7.87 14.40 22.56
C ASN A 160 8.92 13.27 22.55
N ALA A 161 9.92 13.34 21.69
CA ALA A 161 11.02 12.38 21.64
C ALA A 161 11.91 12.52 22.87
N ARG A 162 11.74 11.60 23.83
CA ARG A 162 12.45 11.60 25.14
C ARG A 162 13.81 10.89 25.12
N THR A 163 14.21 10.34 23.99
CA THR A 163 15.34 9.40 23.90
C THR A 163 16.55 10.11 23.34
N LEU A 164 17.71 10.05 23.99
CA LEU A 164 18.95 10.60 23.39
C LEU A 164 19.54 9.57 22.43
N PHE A 165 19.83 10.00 21.20
CA PHE A 165 20.39 9.20 20.12
C PHE A 165 21.87 9.51 20.01
N ILE A 166 22.72 8.50 20.24
CA ILE A 166 24.17 8.64 20.07
C ILE A 166 24.61 7.64 19.00
N PRO A 167 24.97 8.12 17.80
CA PRO A 167 25.49 7.27 16.75
C PRO A 167 27.01 7.13 16.89
N ASP A 168 27.50 5.90 16.75
CA ASP A 168 28.94 5.63 16.66
C ASP A 168 29.38 5.68 15.18
N VAL A 169 29.63 6.89 14.69
CA VAL A 169 30.05 7.15 13.30
C VAL A 169 31.40 7.86 13.29
N SER A 170 32.39 7.17 12.75
CA SER A 170 33.73 7.71 12.56
C SER A 170 33.81 8.66 11.36
N LYS A 171 34.80 9.58 11.37
CA LYS A 171 35.07 10.51 10.24
C LYS A 171 35.25 9.83 8.88
N GLN A 172 35.67 8.58 8.87
CA GLN A 172 35.98 7.80 7.67
C GLN A 172 34.72 7.23 7.00
N GLN A 173 33.57 7.30 7.69
CA GLN A 173 32.30 6.72 7.28
C GLN A 173 31.34 7.82 6.81
N CYS A 174 31.87 8.87 6.18
CA CYS A 174 31.10 10.03 5.79
C CYS A 174 31.32 10.33 4.31
N SER A 175 30.24 10.64 3.61
CA SER A 175 30.30 10.99 2.20
C SER A 175 31.09 12.29 2.00
N PRO A 176 31.49 12.63 0.76
CA PRO A 176 32.15 13.90 0.47
C PRO A 176 31.35 15.12 0.92
N ASP A 177 30.01 15.00 0.92
CA ASP A 177 29.09 16.03 1.38
C ASP A 177 28.84 15.99 2.90
N GLY A 178 29.61 15.19 3.65
CA GLY A 178 29.61 15.08 5.11
C GLY A 178 28.52 14.17 5.70
N TRP A 179 27.68 13.55 4.88
CA TRP A 179 26.61 12.67 5.38
C TRP A 179 27.17 11.36 5.93
N ALA A 180 26.66 10.88 7.07
CA ALA A 180 26.97 9.56 7.59
C ALA A 180 26.61 8.44 6.59
N GLU A 181 27.46 7.43 6.48
CA GLU A 181 27.36 6.30 5.55
C GLU A 181 27.80 5.00 6.22
N GLY A 182 27.22 3.87 5.80
CA GLY A 182 27.64 2.54 6.20
C GLY A 182 27.06 2.07 7.54
N LYS A 183 27.50 0.87 7.96
CA LYS A 183 26.98 0.20 9.16
C LYS A 183 27.39 0.95 10.43
N SER A 184 26.43 1.15 11.32
CA SER A 184 26.63 1.80 12.62
C SER A 184 25.61 1.25 13.63
N GLU A 185 25.74 1.69 14.87
CA GLU A 185 24.81 1.40 15.94
C GLU A 185 24.33 2.71 16.55
N LEU A 186 23.03 2.75 16.82
CA LEU A 186 22.38 3.85 17.52
C LEU A 186 22.11 3.41 18.94
N THR A 187 22.56 4.19 19.91
CA THR A 187 22.16 3.97 21.29
C THR A 187 20.95 4.84 21.60
N LEU A 188 19.81 4.21 21.87
CA LEU A 188 18.62 4.86 22.39
C LEU A 188 18.72 4.93 23.92
N ALA A 189 19.12 6.08 24.46
CA ALA A 189 19.20 6.26 25.90
C ALA A 189 17.80 6.56 26.48
N THR A 190 17.25 5.60 27.21
CA THR A 190 16.16 5.84 28.17
C THR A 190 16.75 5.95 29.58
N ALA A 191 16.02 6.56 30.52
CA ALA A 191 16.53 6.87 31.86
C ALA A 191 17.13 5.67 32.62
N ASP A 192 16.73 4.43 32.29
CA ASP A 192 17.20 3.22 32.99
C ASP A 192 17.90 2.16 32.10
N HIS A 193 17.70 2.16 30.76
CA HIS A 193 18.25 1.11 29.89
C HIS A 193 18.62 1.62 28.47
N PRO A 194 19.90 1.71 28.11
CA PRO A 194 20.34 1.96 26.74
C PRO A 194 19.96 0.77 25.85
N THR A 195 19.25 1.02 24.75
CA THR A 195 18.91 -0.03 23.77
C THR A 195 19.68 0.21 22.47
N PRO A 196 20.56 -0.72 22.06
CA PRO A 196 21.26 -0.61 20.79
C PRO A 196 20.31 -0.91 19.62
N VAL A 197 20.42 -0.12 18.56
CA VAL A 197 19.69 -0.31 17.30
C VAL A 197 20.69 -0.32 16.16
N ALA A 198 20.89 -1.51 15.57
CA ALA A 198 21.74 -1.66 14.40
C ALA A 198 21.10 -0.96 13.19
N VAL A 199 21.87 -0.12 12.52
CA VAL A 199 21.46 0.59 11.30
C VAL A 199 22.55 0.59 10.25
N THR A 200 22.14 0.86 9.02
CA THR A 200 23.04 1.34 7.98
C THR A 200 22.67 2.77 7.66
N PHE A 201 23.59 3.71 7.84
CA PHE A 201 23.42 5.05 7.34
C PHE A 201 23.57 5.04 5.83
N TYR A 202 22.62 5.68 5.14
CA TYR A 202 22.69 5.91 3.71
C TYR A 202 22.34 7.35 3.41
N GLN A 203 23.27 8.14 2.88
CA GLN A 203 23.11 9.59 2.71
C GLN A 203 22.59 10.27 4.00
N GLY A 204 23.10 9.83 5.15
CA GLY A 204 22.71 10.33 6.47
C GLY A 204 21.36 9.86 6.99
N TYR A 205 20.62 9.02 6.28
CA TYR A 205 19.40 8.41 6.80
C TYR A 205 19.72 7.12 7.57
N PRO A 206 19.33 6.97 8.84
CA PRO A 206 19.45 5.70 9.55
C PRO A 206 18.39 4.71 9.06
N ILE A 207 18.84 3.63 8.41
CA ILE A 207 17.98 2.57 7.87
C ILE A 207 18.19 1.27 8.63
N ALA A 208 17.10 0.64 9.06
CA ALA A 208 17.07 -0.65 9.74
C ALA A 208 16.46 -1.74 8.84
N ASN A 209 16.87 -3.00 9.08
CA ASN A 209 16.39 -4.20 8.39
C ASN A 209 16.55 -4.20 6.86
N LEU A 210 17.48 -3.41 6.33
CA LEU A 210 17.85 -3.42 4.92
C LEU A 210 19.36 -3.52 4.80
N THR A 211 19.81 -4.44 3.95
CA THR A 211 21.21 -4.54 3.55
C THR A 211 21.41 -3.54 2.42
N ILE A 212 22.46 -2.71 2.52
CA ILE A 212 22.79 -1.75 1.48
C ILE A 212 24.20 -2.13 0.96
N PRO A 213 24.28 -2.96 -0.09
CA PRO A 213 25.55 -3.25 -0.75
C PRO A 213 26.08 -2.02 -1.48
N ASP A 214 27.27 -2.11 -2.10
CA ASP A 214 27.91 -1.00 -2.83
C ASP A 214 27.05 -0.44 -3.99
N SER A 215 26.03 -1.18 -4.42
CA SER A 215 25.03 -0.76 -5.40
C SER A 215 24.18 0.39 -4.85
N LYS A 216 24.18 1.52 -5.56
CA LYS A 216 23.53 2.77 -5.13
C LYS A 216 22.01 2.64 -5.11
N LEU A 217 21.42 3.02 -3.98
CA LEU A 217 19.98 3.29 -3.86
C LEU A 217 19.70 4.75 -4.24
N GLU A 218 18.51 5.02 -4.73
CA GLU A 218 18.02 6.38 -4.92
C GLU A 218 16.84 6.61 -3.97
N VAL A 219 16.97 7.61 -3.11
CA VAL A 219 15.88 8.01 -2.22
C VAL A 219 14.92 8.89 -3.01
N ILE A 220 13.72 8.38 -3.29
CA ILE A 220 12.67 9.11 -4.00
C ILE A 220 11.99 10.11 -3.08
N ALA A 221 11.66 9.66 -1.86
CA ALA A 221 11.05 10.49 -0.83
C ALA A 221 11.39 9.93 0.55
N ALA A 222 11.57 10.80 1.54
CA ALA A 222 11.74 10.42 2.94
C ALA A 222 11.11 11.48 3.84
N ASN A 223 10.29 11.03 4.80
CA ASN A 223 9.69 11.88 5.82
C ASN A 223 9.42 11.07 7.11
N ASN A 224 8.76 11.70 8.09
CA ASN A 224 8.44 11.07 9.38
C ASN A 224 7.35 9.98 9.32
N GLN A 225 6.93 9.55 8.13
CA GLN A 225 5.94 8.49 7.93
C GLN A 225 6.56 7.29 7.22
N ARG A 226 7.40 7.55 6.22
CA ARG A 226 8.02 6.52 5.36
C ARG A 226 9.18 7.07 4.54
N MET A 227 9.99 6.15 4.04
CA MET A 227 10.98 6.35 3.00
C MET A 227 10.65 5.44 1.81
N ILE A 228 10.83 5.98 0.60
CA ILE A 228 10.69 5.27 -0.66
C ILE A 228 12.04 5.28 -1.34
N VAL A 229 12.56 4.10 -1.63
CA VAL A 229 13.82 3.94 -2.36
C VAL A 229 13.60 3.18 -3.65
N THR A 230 14.34 3.57 -4.67
CA THR A 230 14.50 2.82 -5.92
C THR A 230 15.98 2.56 -6.18
N ARG A 231 16.28 2.05 -7.35
CA ARG A 231 17.64 1.81 -7.83
C ARG A 231 17.68 1.96 -9.35
N PRO A 232 18.80 2.47 -9.90
CA PRO A 232 18.91 2.75 -11.33
C PRO A 232 18.77 1.51 -12.23
N ASP A 233 19.17 0.34 -11.75
CA ASP A 233 19.21 -0.92 -12.49
C ASP A 233 17.89 -1.71 -12.47
N THR A 234 16.94 -1.32 -11.61
CA THR A 234 15.58 -1.92 -11.58
C THR A 234 14.51 -0.84 -11.60
N PRO A 235 14.35 -0.14 -12.74
CA PRO A 235 13.29 0.85 -12.89
C PRO A 235 11.93 0.21 -12.64
N ASP A 236 10.94 1.04 -12.32
CA ASP A 236 9.57 0.59 -12.05
C ASP A 236 9.41 -0.34 -10.83
N SER A 237 10.37 -0.28 -9.89
CA SER A 237 10.25 -0.98 -8.61
C SER A 237 10.82 -0.15 -7.46
N TRP A 238 10.18 -0.29 -6.30
CA TRP A 238 10.47 0.53 -5.12
C TRP A 238 10.33 -0.27 -3.84
N LEU A 239 11.17 0.01 -2.85
CA LEU A 239 10.93 -0.43 -1.49
C LEU A 239 10.27 0.68 -0.69
N VAL A 240 9.32 0.32 0.16
CA VAL A 240 8.71 1.22 1.13
C VAL A 240 9.18 0.85 2.52
N LEU A 241 9.76 1.81 3.22
CA LEU A 241 10.26 1.66 4.58
C LEU A 241 9.46 2.57 5.51
N PRO A 242 8.53 2.03 6.32
CA PRO A 242 7.86 2.83 7.34
C PRO A 242 8.84 3.47 8.32
N PHE A 243 8.49 4.65 8.83
CA PHE A 243 9.26 5.31 9.88
C PHE A 243 8.88 4.76 11.27
N ASP A 244 9.86 4.30 12.02
CA ASP A 244 9.71 3.89 13.42
C ASP A 244 10.01 5.09 14.33
N ALA A 245 8.95 5.76 14.78
CA ALA A 245 9.06 6.93 15.64
C ALA A 245 9.63 6.66 17.04
N ARG A 246 9.65 5.39 17.51
CA ARG A 246 10.25 5.06 18.80
C ARG A 246 11.76 4.97 18.72
N GLN A 247 12.28 4.59 17.55
CA GLN A 247 13.69 4.38 17.31
C GLN A 247 14.32 5.44 16.41
N HIS A 248 13.50 6.32 15.82
CA HIS A 248 13.92 7.37 14.88
C HIS A 248 14.66 6.83 13.65
N VAL A 249 14.18 5.71 13.09
CA VAL A 249 14.78 5.04 11.92
C VAL A 249 13.72 4.72 10.87
N TRP A 250 14.13 4.61 9.60
CA TRP A 250 13.31 3.97 8.58
C TRP A 250 13.59 2.47 8.56
N ARG A 251 12.53 1.66 8.65
CA ARG A 251 12.66 0.21 8.78
C ARG A 251 12.04 -0.48 7.58
N PHE A 252 12.80 -1.35 6.93
CA PHE A 252 12.22 -2.23 5.93
C PHE A 252 11.43 -3.36 6.59
N ASN A 253 10.18 -3.54 6.18
CA ASN A 253 9.28 -4.57 6.70
C ASN A 253 8.82 -5.58 5.63
N GLY A 254 9.33 -5.47 4.40
CA GLY A 254 9.02 -6.39 3.32
C GLY A 254 8.20 -5.82 2.16
N ALA A 255 7.79 -4.56 2.19
CA ALA A 255 6.98 -3.97 1.11
C ALA A 255 7.81 -3.66 -0.15
N LEU A 256 7.60 -4.44 -1.21
CA LEU A 256 8.17 -4.21 -2.55
C LEU A 256 7.05 -3.82 -3.53
N LEU A 257 7.13 -2.63 -4.09
CA LEU A 257 6.21 -2.16 -5.12
C LEU A 257 6.79 -2.46 -6.50
N ILE A 258 5.96 -3.00 -7.40
CA ILE A 258 6.33 -3.23 -8.80
C ILE A 258 5.28 -2.58 -9.68
N LYS A 259 5.71 -1.68 -10.57
CA LYS A 259 4.82 -1.12 -11.58
C LYS A 259 4.47 -2.17 -12.61
N MET A 260 3.18 -2.36 -12.84
CA MET A 260 2.65 -3.20 -13.90
C MET A 260 1.25 -2.73 -14.26
N ASP A 261 0.98 -2.64 -15.57
CA ASP A 261 -0.35 -2.32 -16.06
C ASP A 261 -1.32 -3.45 -15.73
N LYS A 262 -2.42 -3.10 -15.05
CA LYS A 262 -3.45 -4.04 -14.63
C LYS A 262 -4.08 -4.82 -15.79
N ASN A 263 -4.31 -4.19 -16.95
CA ASN A 263 -4.98 -4.84 -18.08
C ASN A 263 -4.05 -5.85 -18.78
N ALA A 264 -2.78 -5.47 -18.98
CA ALA A 264 -1.77 -6.36 -19.53
C ALA A 264 -1.52 -7.57 -18.60
N ALA A 265 -1.49 -7.34 -17.28
CA ALA A 265 -1.30 -8.40 -16.30
C ALA A 265 -2.45 -9.43 -16.24
N GLN A 266 -3.67 -9.03 -16.63
CA GLN A 266 -4.81 -9.95 -16.70
C GLN A 266 -4.74 -10.88 -17.92
N GLN A 267 -4.03 -10.49 -18.97
CA GLN A 267 -3.93 -11.24 -20.21
C GLN A 267 -2.75 -12.22 -20.21
N ASP A 268 -1.71 -11.94 -19.42
CA ASP A 268 -0.46 -12.70 -19.42
C ASP A 268 0.06 -12.94 -18.00
N ALA A 269 -0.40 -14.03 -17.38
CA ALA A 269 0.01 -14.43 -16.04
C ALA A 269 1.49 -14.84 -15.96
N ASP A 270 2.05 -15.39 -17.04
CA ASP A 270 3.46 -15.78 -17.10
C ASP A 270 4.37 -14.56 -17.13
N ALA A 271 3.98 -13.50 -17.85
CA ALA A 271 4.68 -12.22 -17.81
C ALA A 271 4.64 -11.58 -16.41
N VAL A 272 3.51 -11.66 -15.70
CA VAL A 272 3.42 -11.20 -14.29
C VAL A 272 4.43 -11.94 -13.43
N LYS A 273 4.40 -13.27 -13.47
CA LYS A 273 5.30 -14.11 -12.67
C LYS A 273 6.76 -13.83 -13.00
N SER A 274 7.11 -13.80 -14.29
CA SER A 274 8.47 -13.53 -14.76
C SER A 274 8.98 -12.17 -14.29
N ARG A 275 8.17 -11.11 -14.39
CA ARG A 275 8.53 -9.76 -13.94
C ARG A 275 8.72 -9.70 -12.43
N VAL A 276 7.81 -10.31 -11.66
CA VAL A 276 7.89 -10.37 -10.20
C VAL A 276 9.12 -11.14 -9.75
N ASP A 277 9.36 -12.32 -10.30
CA ASP A 277 10.51 -13.15 -9.95
C ASP A 277 11.84 -12.47 -10.29
N THR A 278 11.91 -11.80 -11.46
CA THR A 278 13.09 -11.05 -11.88
C THR A 278 13.39 -9.90 -10.91
N LEU A 279 12.42 -9.02 -10.65
CA LEU A 279 12.62 -7.85 -9.79
C LEU A 279 12.86 -8.27 -8.33
N ARG A 280 12.13 -9.26 -7.83
CA ARG A 280 12.36 -9.82 -6.49
C ARG A 280 13.76 -10.40 -6.36
N SER A 281 14.26 -11.12 -7.37
CA SER A 281 15.62 -11.65 -7.39
C SER A 281 16.66 -10.54 -7.42
N GLN A 282 16.41 -9.45 -8.15
CA GLN A 282 17.34 -8.32 -8.20
C GLN A 282 17.40 -7.58 -6.86
N TRP A 283 16.27 -7.44 -6.14
CA TRP A 283 16.21 -6.85 -4.81
C TRP A 283 16.71 -7.78 -3.68
N ALA A 284 16.76 -9.09 -3.91
CA ALA A 284 17.15 -10.09 -2.91
C ALA A 284 18.44 -9.76 -2.11
N PRO A 285 19.52 -9.20 -2.70
CA PRO A 285 20.72 -8.83 -1.95
C PRO A 285 20.50 -7.75 -0.87
N TYR A 286 19.40 -7.00 -0.92
CA TYR A 286 19.06 -5.95 0.03
C TYR A 286 18.24 -6.49 1.21
N PHE A 287 17.65 -7.67 1.07
CA PHE A 287 16.80 -8.22 2.10
C PHE A 287 17.64 -8.85 3.21
N MET A 288 17.21 -8.70 4.45
CA MET A 288 17.77 -9.46 5.56
C MET A 288 17.50 -10.96 5.36
N PRO A 289 18.36 -11.85 5.90
CA PRO A 289 18.09 -13.27 5.89
C PRO A 289 16.68 -13.58 6.44
N GLN A 290 15.91 -14.40 5.73
CA GLN A 290 14.53 -14.79 6.10
C GLN A 290 13.50 -13.64 6.11
N GLN A 291 13.84 -12.46 5.59
CA GLN A 291 12.88 -11.36 5.43
C GLN A 291 11.74 -11.81 4.52
N LYS A 292 10.50 -11.77 5.02
CA LYS A 292 9.32 -11.93 4.19
C LYS A 292 9.15 -10.68 3.34
N VAL A 293 8.91 -10.87 2.06
CA VAL A 293 8.70 -9.79 1.10
C VAL A 293 7.33 -9.97 0.49
N ASN A 294 6.53 -8.91 0.61
CA ASN A 294 5.22 -8.81 0.00
C ASN A 294 5.32 -7.87 -1.20
N VAL A 295 5.00 -8.40 -2.37
CA VAL A 295 5.01 -7.67 -3.63
C VAL A 295 3.64 -7.08 -3.90
N LEU A 296 3.57 -5.76 -4.07
CA LEU A 296 2.37 -5.03 -4.44
C LEU A 296 2.49 -4.57 -5.90
N LEU A 297 1.57 -5.01 -6.75
CA LEU A 297 1.49 -4.54 -8.12
C LEU A 297 0.67 -3.25 -8.18
N ILE A 298 1.28 -2.20 -8.72
CA ILE A 298 0.71 -0.85 -8.80
C ILE A 298 0.71 -0.37 -10.25
N ASP A 299 -0.25 0.46 -10.65
CA ASP A 299 -0.22 1.13 -11.94
C ASP A 299 0.71 2.37 -11.90
N THR A 300 0.75 3.07 -10.76
CA THR A 300 1.55 4.29 -10.57
C THR A 300 2.01 4.40 -9.12
N LEU A 301 3.24 4.88 -8.91
CA LEU A 301 3.76 5.23 -7.58
C LEU A 301 3.25 6.62 -7.16
N HIS A 302 2.64 6.71 -5.99
CA HIS A 302 2.18 7.97 -5.41
C HIS A 302 3.10 8.45 -4.28
N ALA A 303 4.33 8.84 -4.63
CA ALA A 303 5.37 9.18 -3.65
C ALA A 303 5.06 10.41 -2.77
N ASP A 304 4.08 11.21 -3.17
CA ASP A 304 3.56 12.38 -2.48
C ASP A 304 2.52 12.05 -1.40
N LEU A 305 2.13 10.79 -1.24
CA LEU A 305 1.08 10.36 -0.31
C LEU A 305 1.62 9.50 0.84
N VAL A 306 0.93 9.46 1.97
CA VAL A 306 1.32 8.67 3.16
C VAL A 306 1.52 7.19 2.82
N ASP A 307 0.51 6.58 2.20
CA ASP A 307 0.57 5.29 1.51
C ASP A 307 0.88 5.54 0.02
N PRO A 308 2.11 5.22 -0.45
CA PRO A 308 2.51 5.38 -1.83
C PRO A 308 2.05 4.25 -2.76
N ALA A 309 1.53 3.16 -2.18
CA ALA A 309 0.98 2.01 -2.90
C ALA A 309 -0.54 2.10 -3.06
N ILE A 310 -1.15 3.26 -2.76
CA ILE A 310 -2.57 3.47 -2.96
C ILE A 310 -2.93 3.16 -4.42
N GLY A 311 -3.93 2.28 -4.62
CA GLY A 311 -4.26 1.76 -5.94
C GLY A 311 -3.52 0.47 -6.33
N ALA A 312 -2.76 -0.15 -5.42
CA ALA A 312 -2.28 -1.51 -5.60
C ALA A 312 -3.44 -2.46 -5.91
N TRP A 313 -3.34 -3.19 -7.01
CA TRP A 313 -4.43 -4.01 -7.53
C TRP A 313 -4.18 -5.52 -7.39
N ARG A 314 -2.97 -5.93 -6.97
CA ARG A 314 -2.63 -7.31 -6.64
C ARG A 314 -1.51 -7.37 -5.61
N ASN A 315 -1.60 -8.35 -4.72
CA ASN A 315 -0.59 -8.69 -3.71
C ASN A 315 -0.03 -10.10 -4.02
N ILE A 316 1.29 -10.25 -3.99
CA ILE A 316 1.99 -11.51 -4.25
C ILE A 316 2.98 -11.74 -3.10
N ASN A 317 2.80 -12.85 -2.38
CA ASN A 317 3.65 -13.24 -1.24
C ASN A 317 4.64 -14.34 -1.63
#